data_AF-A0A917IJL6-F1
#
_entry.id   AF-A0A917IJL6-F1
#
_cell.length_a   1.000
_cell.length_b   1.000
_cell.length_c   1.000
_cell.angle_alpha   90.00
_cell.angle_beta   90.00
_cell.angle_gamma   90.00
#
_symmetry.space_group_name_H-M   'P 1'
#
loop_
_entity.id
_entity.type
_entity.pdbx_description
1 polymer ?
#
loop_
_entity_poly.entity_id
_entity_poly.type
_entity_poly.pdbx_seq_one_letter_code
_entity_poly.pdbx_strand_id
1 'polypeptide(L)'
;MSTEPDGLSSPELEPIRREPLPPGPSSAVRLLFSSAAEHADRMAVRERVLRMTPVEEDHRAVEFRAPGVARRGRSLTWKLVGRDGVCLAARVRDFRRGERAVADAQTLVASDRLAAVVVREADTGRHSFWIVRGNDIVLTGASLVGPAARAAVLARNALRALAARPNLPAETGDLLGTASPPTFRLHREARAPRRDRRGALIPAPGA
;
A
#
# COMPACT_ATOMS: atom_id res chain seq x y z
N MET A 1 5.39 -49.51 37.13
CA MET A 1 4.68 -48.23 37.33
C MET A 1 5.11 -47.32 36.20
N SER A 2 4.31 -47.24 35.14
CA SER A 2 4.58 -46.41 33.96
C SER A 2 3.53 -45.30 33.95
N THR A 3 3.97 -44.05 34.05
CA THR A 3 3.15 -42.86 33.89
C THR A 3 3.23 -42.43 32.42
N GLU A 4 2.12 -42.55 31.70
CA GLU A 4 1.93 -41.89 30.41
C GLU A 4 1.76 -40.38 30.64
N PRO A 5 2.38 -39.50 29.82
CA PRO A 5 2.11 -38.08 29.88
C PRO A 5 0.82 -37.74 29.12
N ASP A 6 -0.04 -37.00 29.81
CA ASP A 6 -1.30 -36.45 29.33
C ASP A 6 -1.19 -35.78 27.95
N GLY A 7 -2.13 -36.14 27.09
CA GLY A 7 -2.32 -35.55 25.78
C GLY A 7 -2.66 -34.06 25.87
N LEU A 8 -1.77 -33.22 25.38
CA LEU A 8 -2.07 -31.84 25.05
C LEU A 8 -2.93 -31.81 23.78
N SER A 9 -4.25 -31.70 23.97
CA SER A 9 -5.18 -31.35 22.89
C SER A 9 -4.71 -30.07 22.21
N SER A 10 -4.39 -30.18 20.92
CA SER A 10 -4.15 -29.02 20.07
C SER A 10 -5.42 -28.16 20.05
N PRO A 11 -5.32 -26.82 20.16
CA PRO A 11 -6.49 -25.98 20.02
C PRO A 11 -7.06 -26.16 18.62
N GLU A 12 -8.26 -26.72 18.52
CA GLU A 12 -9.05 -26.73 17.29
C GLU A 12 -9.19 -25.29 16.81
N LEU A 13 -8.46 -24.96 15.74
CA LEU A 13 -8.66 -23.71 15.00
C LEU A 13 -10.05 -23.80 14.38
N GLU A 14 -11.03 -23.14 14.98
CA GLU A 14 -12.35 -23.03 14.38
C GLU A 14 -12.21 -22.52 12.94
N PRO A 15 -12.83 -23.19 11.95
CA PRO A 15 -12.78 -22.75 10.57
C PRO A 15 -13.38 -21.35 10.50
N ILE A 16 -12.56 -20.37 10.12
CA ILE A 16 -12.96 -18.97 9.96
C ILE A 16 -14.22 -18.93 9.09
N ARG A 17 -15.37 -18.70 9.73
CA ARG A 17 -16.65 -18.56 9.04
C ARG A 17 -16.52 -17.37 8.08
N ARG A 18 -16.61 -17.65 6.78
CA ARG A 18 -16.67 -16.63 5.73
C ARG A 18 -18.06 -16.03 5.73
N GLU A 19 -18.33 -15.13 6.67
CA GLU A 19 -19.54 -14.32 6.58
C GLU A 19 -19.51 -13.52 5.27
N PRO A 20 -20.58 -13.58 4.44
CA PRO A 20 -20.69 -12.71 3.29
C PRO A 20 -20.77 -11.27 3.77
N LEU A 21 -19.80 -10.45 3.34
CA LEU A 21 -19.75 -9.03 3.67
C LEU A 21 -21.04 -8.34 3.17
N PRO A 22 -21.68 -7.49 4.00
CA PRO A 22 -22.90 -6.80 3.62
C PRO A 22 -22.64 -5.83 2.44
N PRO A 23 -23.61 -5.65 1.51
CA PRO A 23 -23.48 -4.70 0.43
C PRO A 23 -23.44 -3.27 0.99
N GLY A 24 -22.30 -2.61 0.82
CA GLY A 24 -22.02 -1.24 1.26
C GLY A 24 -20.95 -0.62 0.35
N PRO A 25 -20.77 0.71 0.37
CA PRO A 25 -20.18 1.47 -0.73
C PRO A 25 -18.80 0.93 -1.13
N SER A 26 -18.69 0.65 -2.43
CA SER A 26 -17.54 0.06 -3.12
C SER A 26 -16.27 0.89 -2.92
N SER A 27 -15.11 0.21 -2.94
CA SER A 27 -13.83 0.91 -3.09
C SER A 27 -13.86 1.82 -4.32
N ALA A 28 -13.03 2.86 -4.36
CA ALA A 28 -13.06 3.82 -5.47
C ALA A 28 -11.66 4.08 -6.02
N VAL A 29 -11.59 4.43 -7.30
CA VAL A 29 -10.42 5.04 -7.91
C VAL A 29 -10.59 6.56 -7.81
N ARG A 30 -9.59 7.24 -7.25
CA ARG A 30 -9.55 8.71 -7.18
C ARG A 30 -8.41 9.25 -8.01
N LEU A 31 -8.71 10.20 -8.89
CA LEU A 31 -7.70 10.97 -9.59
C LEU A 31 -7.10 11.98 -8.62
N LEU A 32 -5.78 12.19 -8.73
CA LEU A 32 -5.06 13.16 -7.94
C LEU A 32 -4.21 14.02 -8.85
N PHE A 33 -4.60 15.28 -8.91
CA PHE A 33 -3.72 16.34 -9.36
C PHE A 33 -2.86 16.76 -8.18
N SER A 34 -1.59 17.07 -8.42
CA SER A 34 -0.70 17.53 -7.37
C SER A 34 0.00 18.80 -7.75
N SER A 35 0.18 19.66 -6.76
CA SER A 35 1.16 20.75 -6.83
C SER A 35 2.57 20.19 -7.05
N ALA A 36 3.53 21.05 -7.40
CA ALA A 36 4.91 20.61 -7.61
C ALA A 36 5.54 20.00 -6.35
N ALA A 37 5.22 20.54 -5.16
CA ALA A 37 5.70 20.03 -3.88
C ALA A 37 5.10 18.66 -3.56
N GLU A 38 3.77 18.52 -3.66
CA GLU A 38 3.08 17.24 -3.46
C GLU A 38 3.52 16.17 -4.47
N HIS A 39 3.82 16.59 -5.70
CA HIS A 39 4.39 15.71 -6.71
C HIS A 39 5.77 15.21 -6.26
N ALA A 40 6.67 16.10 -5.82
CA ALA A 40 8.00 15.74 -5.34
C ALA A 40 7.94 14.77 -4.15
N ASP A 41 7.10 15.05 -3.15
CA ASP A 41 6.91 14.17 -1.99
C ASP A 41 6.39 12.79 -2.40
N ARG A 42 5.37 12.76 -3.28
CA ARG A 42 4.86 11.51 -3.84
C ARG A 42 5.94 10.76 -4.59
N MET A 43 6.76 11.46 -5.38
CA MET A 43 7.85 10.84 -6.13
C MET A 43 8.86 10.19 -5.20
N ALA A 44 9.29 10.90 -4.15
CA ALA A 44 10.23 10.39 -3.16
C ALA A 44 9.71 9.12 -2.46
N VAL A 45 8.44 9.11 -2.04
CA VAL A 45 7.81 7.92 -1.44
C VAL A 45 7.76 6.77 -2.44
N ARG A 46 7.36 7.04 -3.69
CA ARG A 46 7.26 6.01 -4.73
C ARG A 46 8.62 5.41 -5.06
N GLU A 47 9.63 6.25 -5.29
CA GLU A 47 11.00 5.81 -5.57
C GLU A 47 11.56 4.96 -4.43
N ARG A 48 11.28 5.33 -3.17
CA ARG A 48 11.66 4.52 -2.01
C ARG A 48 11.01 3.14 -2.06
N VAL A 49 9.68 3.07 -2.26
CA VAL A 49 8.97 1.78 -2.31
C VAL A 49 9.42 0.91 -3.48
N LEU A 50 9.75 1.51 -4.62
CA LEU A 50 10.26 0.78 -5.80
C LEU A 50 11.67 0.22 -5.62
N ARG A 51 12.45 0.74 -4.67
CA ARG A 51 13.79 0.22 -4.32
C ARG A 51 13.75 -0.85 -3.23
N MET A 52 12.58 -1.11 -2.64
CA MET A 52 12.44 -2.16 -1.64
C MET A 52 12.60 -3.54 -2.28
N THR A 53 12.95 -4.55 -1.47
CA THR A 53 13.17 -5.91 -1.96
C THR A 53 12.03 -6.84 -1.53
N PRO A 54 11.66 -7.84 -2.35
CA PRO A 54 10.68 -8.85 -1.95
C PRO A 54 11.05 -9.57 -0.67
N VAL A 55 10.08 -9.73 0.22
CA VAL A 55 10.27 -10.45 1.50
C VAL A 55 10.36 -11.95 1.26
N GLU A 56 9.44 -12.48 0.45
CA GLU A 56 9.35 -13.90 0.10
C GLU A 56 10.47 -14.30 -0.87
N GLU A 57 11.08 -15.45 -0.62
CA GLU A 57 12.29 -15.91 -1.32
C GLU A 57 12.03 -16.19 -2.81
N ASP A 58 10.91 -16.84 -3.13
CA ASP A 58 10.49 -17.12 -4.51
C ASP A 58 10.38 -15.85 -5.36
N HIS A 59 10.02 -14.72 -4.74
CA HIS A 59 9.92 -13.44 -5.41
C HIS A 59 11.26 -12.70 -5.52
N ARG A 60 12.30 -13.07 -4.77
CA ARG A 60 13.62 -12.41 -4.84
C ARG A 60 14.39 -12.75 -6.11
N ALA A 61 14.13 -13.92 -6.70
CA ALA A 61 14.75 -14.34 -7.96
C ALA A 61 14.09 -13.69 -9.19
N VAL A 62 12.96 -13.00 -9.02
CA VAL A 62 12.21 -12.38 -10.12
C VAL A 62 12.67 -10.93 -10.33
N GLU A 63 13.05 -10.60 -11.56
CA GLU A 63 13.33 -9.21 -11.94
C GLU A 63 12.01 -8.46 -12.22
N PHE A 64 11.61 -7.63 -11.27
CA PHE A 64 10.44 -6.76 -11.40
C PHE A 64 10.78 -5.45 -12.08
N ARG A 65 9.91 -5.02 -13.01
CA ARG A 65 10.08 -3.79 -13.79
C ARG A 65 9.17 -2.70 -13.29
N ALA A 66 9.74 -1.56 -12.90
CA ALA A 66 8.99 -0.35 -12.65
C ALA A 66 8.94 0.52 -13.91
N PRO A 67 7.79 1.14 -14.25
CA PRO A 67 7.76 2.14 -15.31
C PRO A 67 8.62 3.34 -14.91
N GLY A 68 9.32 3.92 -15.90
CA GLY A 68 10.16 5.09 -15.69
C GLY A 68 9.40 6.23 -14.97
N VAL A 69 10.04 6.77 -13.94
CA VAL A 69 9.55 7.93 -13.19
C VAL A 69 9.61 9.18 -14.07
N ALA A 70 8.46 9.80 -14.35
CA ALA A 70 8.41 11.06 -15.08
C ALA A 70 8.82 12.22 -14.14
N ARG A 71 10.05 12.73 -14.30
CA ARG A 71 10.66 13.77 -13.44
C ARG A 71 10.14 15.21 -13.66
N ARG A 72 8.89 15.41 -14.07
CA ARG A 72 8.37 16.77 -14.40
C ARG A 72 7.32 17.23 -13.39
N GLY A 73 7.45 18.47 -12.92
CA GLY A 73 6.82 19.03 -11.71
C GLY A 73 5.30 19.22 -11.69
N ARG A 74 4.55 18.69 -12.66
CA ARG A 74 3.08 18.55 -12.57
C ARG A 74 2.69 17.22 -13.21
N SER A 75 2.05 16.37 -12.44
CA SER A 75 1.49 15.13 -12.98
C SER A 75 0.23 14.70 -12.26
N LEU A 76 -0.65 14.12 -13.05
CA LEU A 76 -1.84 13.44 -12.59
C LEU A 76 -1.49 11.99 -12.28
N THR A 77 -2.00 11.45 -11.19
CA THR A 77 -1.98 10.01 -10.93
C THR A 77 -3.36 9.59 -10.44
N TRP A 78 -3.54 8.30 -10.16
CA TRP A 78 -4.74 7.82 -9.50
C TRP A 78 -4.36 6.91 -8.33
N LYS A 79 -5.24 6.87 -7.32
CA LYS A 79 -5.11 6.00 -6.15
C LYS A 79 -6.34 5.14 -6.00
N LEU A 80 -6.14 3.93 -5.54
CA LEU A 80 -7.18 3.06 -5.03
C LEU A 80 -7.43 3.42 -3.58
N VAL A 81 -8.65 3.84 -3.26
CA VAL A 81 -9.08 4.12 -1.90
C VAL A 81 -10.07 3.07 -1.42
N GLY A 82 -9.89 2.64 -0.18
CA GLY A 82 -10.80 1.74 0.50
C GLY A 82 -12.09 2.45 0.92
N ARG A 83 -13.01 1.68 1.50
CA ARG A 83 -14.33 2.13 1.98
C ARG A 83 -14.25 3.28 3.00
N ASP A 84 -13.20 3.30 3.81
CA ASP A 84 -12.93 4.29 4.85
C ASP A 84 -12.20 5.55 4.31
N GLY A 85 -12.01 5.63 2.99
CA GLY A 85 -11.25 6.71 2.36
C GLY A 85 -9.74 6.54 2.50
N VAL A 86 -9.25 5.45 3.11
CA VAL A 86 -7.81 5.20 3.24
C VAL A 86 -7.24 4.82 1.88
N CYS A 87 -6.11 5.42 1.52
CA CYS A 87 -5.35 5.02 0.36
C CYS A 87 -4.80 3.60 0.55
N LEU A 88 -5.28 2.65 -0.26
CA LEU A 88 -4.76 1.29 -0.28
C LEU A 88 -3.50 1.22 -1.13
N ALA A 89 -3.55 1.76 -2.36
CA ALA A 89 -2.44 1.74 -3.30
C ALA A 89 -2.48 2.94 -4.24
N ALA A 90 -1.31 3.32 -4.75
CA ALA A 90 -1.14 4.41 -5.70
C ALA A 90 -0.54 3.91 -7.01
N ARG A 91 -0.99 4.48 -8.13
CA ARG A 91 -0.47 4.16 -9.46
C ARG A 91 0.98 4.62 -9.59
N VAL A 92 1.85 3.72 -10.03
CA VAL A 92 3.27 4.04 -10.23
C VAL A 92 3.53 4.90 -11.46
N ARG A 93 2.58 4.92 -12.41
CA ARG A 93 2.63 5.74 -13.61
C ARG A 93 1.96 7.09 -13.35
N ASP A 94 2.53 8.11 -13.97
CA ASP A 94 1.98 9.47 -14.04
C ASP A 94 1.35 9.74 -15.41
N PHE A 95 0.35 10.61 -15.43
CA PHE A 95 -0.44 11.00 -16.59
C PHE A 95 -0.45 12.51 -16.76
N ARG A 96 -0.67 12.95 -18.01
CA ARG A 96 -0.86 14.37 -18.34
C ARG A 96 -2.32 14.78 -18.46
N ARG A 97 -3.23 13.81 -18.64
CA ARG A 97 -4.65 14.03 -18.92
C ARG A 97 -5.50 13.07 -18.09
N GLY A 98 -6.63 13.56 -17.58
CA GLY A 98 -7.61 12.79 -16.81
C GLY A 98 -8.06 11.54 -17.53
N GLU A 99 -8.55 11.70 -18.77
CA GLU A 99 -9.00 10.61 -19.64
C GLU A 99 -8.00 9.46 -19.74
N ARG A 100 -6.71 9.75 -19.87
CA ARG A 100 -5.66 8.71 -19.93
C ARG A 100 -5.47 7.99 -18.60
N ALA A 101 -5.62 8.69 -17.48
CA ALA A 101 -5.57 8.08 -16.16
C ALA A 101 -6.82 7.21 -15.91
N VAL A 102 -7.99 7.67 -16.34
CA VAL A 102 -9.26 6.92 -16.26
C VAL A 102 -9.17 5.65 -17.11
N ALA A 103 -8.73 5.75 -18.36
CA ALA A 103 -8.56 4.60 -19.25
C ALA A 103 -7.53 3.58 -18.71
N ASP A 104 -6.43 4.04 -18.11
CA ASP A 104 -5.46 3.16 -17.45
C ASP A 104 -6.09 2.47 -16.22
N ALA A 105 -6.86 3.18 -15.41
CA ALA A 105 -7.57 2.60 -14.27
C ALA A 105 -8.60 1.55 -14.72
N GLN A 106 -9.41 1.84 -15.76
CA GLN A 106 -10.35 0.90 -16.37
C GLN A 106 -9.63 -0.38 -16.83
N THR A 107 -8.52 -0.21 -17.56
CA THR A 107 -7.71 -1.34 -18.05
C THR A 107 -7.16 -2.18 -16.91
N LEU A 108 -6.68 -1.55 -15.83
CA LEU A 108 -6.11 -2.26 -14.70
C LEU A 108 -7.18 -3.00 -13.89
N VAL A 109 -8.33 -2.37 -13.66
CA VAL A 109 -9.47 -2.96 -12.92
C VAL A 109 -10.06 -4.16 -13.67
N ALA A 110 -10.04 -4.14 -15.00
CA ALA A 110 -10.50 -5.26 -15.81
C ALA A 110 -9.49 -6.44 -15.90
N SER A 111 -8.29 -6.30 -15.34
CA SER A 111 -7.23 -7.30 -15.42
C SER A 111 -7.43 -8.43 -14.39
N ASP A 112 -7.37 -9.67 -14.85
CA ASP A 112 -7.40 -10.90 -14.04
C ASP A 112 -6.01 -11.34 -13.53
N ARG A 113 -4.93 -10.84 -14.13
CA ARG A 113 -3.54 -11.24 -13.84
C ARG A 113 -2.81 -10.38 -12.80
N LEU A 114 -3.52 -9.87 -11.80
CA LEU A 114 -2.91 -9.05 -10.76
C LEU A 114 -2.45 -9.91 -9.57
N ALA A 115 -1.20 -9.73 -9.17
CA ALA A 115 -0.64 -10.33 -7.96
C ALA A 115 -0.08 -9.25 -7.04
N ALA A 116 0.13 -9.59 -5.77
CA ALA A 116 0.78 -8.70 -4.82
C ALA A 116 2.09 -9.30 -4.31
N VAL A 117 3.09 -8.43 -4.16
CA VAL A 117 4.41 -8.80 -3.65
C VAL A 117 4.69 -7.94 -2.43
N VAL A 118 4.90 -8.56 -1.27
CA VAL A 118 5.28 -7.84 -0.05
C VAL A 118 6.77 -7.51 -0.11
N VAL A 119 7.11 -6.26 0.17
CA VAL A 119 8.48 -5.76 0.04
C VAL A 119 8.95 -5.09 1.32
N ARG A 120 10.27 -5.04 1.51
CA ARG A 120 10.92 -4.47 2.69
C ARG A 120 12.07 -3.55 2.30
N GLU A 121 12.22 -2.47 3.06
CA GLU A 121 13.39 -1.60 3.04
C GLU A 121 14.48 -2.19 3.97
N ALA A 122 15.67 -2.43 3.43
CA ALA A 122 16.78 -3.05 4.16
C ALA A 122 17.17 -2.22 5.39
N ASP A 123 17.34 -0.90 5.21
CA ASP A 123 17.93 -0.03 6.23
C ASP A 123 16.99 0.27 7.40
N THR A 124 15.69 0.41 7.14
CA THR A 124 14.71 0.86 8.13
C THR A 124 13.81 -0.25 8.65
N GLY A 125 13.82 -1.42 7.98
CA GLY A 125 12.87 -2.50 8.24
C GLY A 125 11.42 -2.15 7.92
N ARG A 126 11.16 -1.04 7.20
CA ARG A 126 9.80 -0.68 6.75
C ARG A 126 9.31 -1.68 5.73
N HIS A 127 8.01 -1.97 5.79
CA HIS A 127 7.35 -2.86 4.85
C HIS A 127 6.41 -2.08 3.94
N SER A 128 6.23 -2.57 2.73
CA SER A 128 5.22 -2.11 1.78
C SER A 128 4.78 -3.28 0.91
N PHE A 129 4.07 -2.99 -0.16
CA PHE A 129 3.76 -3.99 -1.18
C PHE A 129 3.70 -3.36 -2.56
N TRP A 130 3.94 -4.19 -3.57
CA TRP A 130 3.66 -3.90 -4.96
C TRP A 130 2.43 -4.67 -5.39
N ILE A 131 1.63 -4.08 -6.26
CA ILE A 131 0.74 -4.85 -7.14
C ILE A 131 1.44 -4.95 -8.47
N VAL A 132 1.53 -6.18 -8.99
CA VAL A 132 2.23 -6.50 -10.23
C VAL A 132 1.26 -7.13 -11.24
N ARG A 133 1.57 -6.95 -12.52
CA ARG A 133 0.92 -7.64 -13.64
C ARG A 133 2.00 -8.36 -14.43
N GLY A 134 2.10 -9.68 -14.26
CA GLY A 134 3.33 -10.40 -14.61
C GLY A 134 4.49 -9.82 -13.79
N ASN A 135 5.56 -9.39 -14.46
CA ASN A 135 6.73 -8.81 -13.79
C ASN A 135 6.68 -7.27 -13.71
N ASP A 136 5.63 -6.63 -14.24
CA ASP A 136 5.54 -5.17 -14.25
C ASP A 136 4.84 -4.67 -12.97
N ILE A 137 5.52 -3.79 -12.22
CA ILE A 137 4.94 -3.12 -11.06
C ILE A 137 3.93 -2.09 -11.55
N VAL A 138 2.68 -2.23 -11.13
CA VAL A 138 1.57 -1.36 -11.56
C VAL A 138 1.05 -0.47 -10.43
N LEU A 139 1.06 -0.91 -9.18
CA LEU A 139 0.70 -0.09 -8.03
C LEU A 139 1.69 -0.29 -6.89
N THR A 140 1.82 0.73 -6.04
CA THR A 140 2.59 0.65 -4.79
C THR A 140 1.70 0.99 -3.61
N GLY A 141 1.81 0.21 -2.55
CA GLY A 141 1.16 0.47 -1.26
C GLY A 141 1.85 1.57 -0.45
N ALA A 142 1.30 1.84 0.73
CA ALA A 142 1.94 2.72 1.71
C ALA A 142 3.19 2.05 2.32
N SER A 143 4.17 2.86 2.73
CA SER A 143 5.30 2.40 3.53
C SER A 143 4.92 2.41 5.01
N LEU A 144 5.07 1.27 5.68
CA LEU A 144 4.59 1.03 7.04
C LEU A 144 5.76 0.67 7.95
N VAL A 145 5.74 1.21 9.16
CA VAL A 145 6.56 0.69 10.26
C VAL A 145 5.80 -0.47 10.90
N GLY A 146 6.49 -1.57 11.18
CA GLY A 146 5.92 -2.74 11.84
C GLY A 146 6.01 -4.01 10.99
N PRO A 147 5.22 -5.04 11.32
CA PRO A 147 5.39 -6.39 10.77
C PRO A 147 4.93 -6.50 9.31
N ALA A 148 5.58 -7.39 8.56
CA ALA A 148 5.23 -7.72 7.17
C ALA A 148 3.76 -8.15 7.00
N ALA A 149 3.18 -8.80 8.02
CA ALA A 149 1.78 -9.23 8.02
C ALA A 149 0.80 -8.06 7.77
N ARG A 150 1.11 -6.85 8.25
CA ARG A 150 0.27 -5.66 8.03
C ARG A 150 0.29 -5.22 6.58
N ALA A 151 1.46 -5.24 5.94
CA ALA A 151 1.58 -4.96 4.50
C ALA A 151 0.84 -6.01 3.67
N ALA A 152 0.94 -7.29 4.04
CA ALA A 152 0.22 -8.38 3.39
C ALA A 152 -1.32 -8.23 3.49
N VAL A 153 -1.85 -7.77 4.63
CA VAL A 153 -3.29 -7.48 4.78
C VAL A 153 -3.73 -6.37 3.83
N LEU A 154 -3.00 -5.26 3.77
CA LEU A 154 -3.33 -4.15 2.87
C LEU A 154 -3.21 -4.55 1.40
N ALA A 155 -2.22 -5.37 1.05
CA ALA A 155 -2.06 -5.93 -0.28
C ALA A 155 -3.28 -6.77 -0.70
N ARG A 156 -3.74 -7.67 0.17
CA ARG A 156 -4.97 -8.46 -0.06
C ARG A 156 -6.21 -7.58 -0.19
N ASN A 157 -6.33 -6.56 0.64
CA ASN A 157 -7.46 -5.62 0.56
C ASN A 157 -7.43 -4.83 -0.75
N ALA A 158 -6.26 -4.40 -1.22
CA ALA A 158 -6.12 -3.75 -2.52
C ALA A 158 -6.51 -4.67 -3.68
N LEU A 159 -6.06 -5.93 -3.68
CA LEU A 159 -6.47 -6.92 -4.71
C LEU A 159 -7.97 -7.18 -4.68
N ARG A 160 -8.57 -7.36 -3.49
CA ARG A 160 -10.02 -7.54 -3.35
C ARG A 160 -10.79 -6.32 -3.85
N ALA A 161 -10.32 -5.12 -3.52
CA ALA A 161 -10.93 -3.88 -3.98
C ALA A 161 -10.89 -3.75 -5.51
N LEU A 162 -9.79 -4.15 -6.16
CA LEU A 162 -9.67 -4.18 -7.62
C LEU A 162 -10.60 -5.23 -8.25
N ALA A 163 -10.63 -6.45 -7.69
CA ALA A 163 -11.48 -7.54 -8.16
C ALA A 163 -12.99 -7.22 -8.02
N ALA A 164 -13.35 -6.46 -6.98
CA ALA A 164 -14.72 -5.98 -6.77
C ALA A 164 -15.13 -4.85 -7.73
N ARG A 165 -14.26 -4.48 -8.68
CA ARG A 165 -14.48 -3.42 -9.68
C ARG A 165 -14.85 -2.09 -9.00
N PRO A 166 -13.84 -1.37 -8.46
CA PRO A 166 -14.08 -0.16 -7.71
C PRO A 166 -14.78 0.89 -8.57
N ASN A 167 -15.53 1.80 -7.94
CA ASN A 167 -16.14 2.91 -8.63
C ASN A 167 -15.06 3.73 -9.33
N LEU A 168 -15.21 3.88 -10.63
CA LEU A 168 -14.31 4.67 -11.46
C LEU A 168 -14.86 6.10 -11.56
N PRO A 169 -13.96 7.10 -11.63
CA PRO A 169 -14.38 8.49 -11.82
C PRO A 169 -15.14 8.62 -13.14
N ALA A 170 -16.34 9.23 -13.09
CA ALA A 170 -17.24 9.35 -14.24
C ALA A 170 -16.63 10.21 -15.36
N GLU A 171 -15.96 11.32 -15.00
CA GLU A 171 -15.30 12.22 -15.93
C GLU A 171 -14.12 12.96 -15.29
N THR A 172 -13.30 13.62 -16.13
CA THR A 172 -12.20 14.50 -15.70
C THR A 172 -12.69 15.71 -14.88
N GLY A 173 -14.00 15.98 -14.79
CA GLY A 173 -14.57 17.09 -14.01
C GLY A 173 -14.40 16.96 -12.49
N ASP A 174 -14.25 15.73 -11.96
CA ASP A 174 -14.06 15.46 -10.52
C ASP A 174 -12.62 15.71 -10.03
N LEU A 175 -11.83 16.49 -10.79
CA LEU A 175 -10.44 16.83 -10.48
C LEU A 175 -10.24 17.71 -9.23
N LEU A 176 -11.32 18.15 -8.58
CA LEU A 176 -11.29 19.06 -7.43
C LEU A 176 -11.50 18.33 -6.10
N GLY A 177 -10.71 17.30 -5.86
CA GLY A 177 -10.25 17.06 -4.50
C GLY A 177 -9.02 17.92 -4.30
N THR A 178 -9.12 19.07 -3.62
CA THR A 178 -7.94 19.64 -2.95
C THR A 178 -7.45 18.54 -2.02
N ALA A 179 -6.46 17.79 -2.46
CA ALA A 179 -5.88 16.77 -1.64
C ALA A 179 -5.22 17.53 -0.50
N SER A 180 -5.81 17.43 0.69
CA SER A 180 -4.94 17.36 1.86
C SER A 180 -3.84 16.37 1.47
N PRO A 181 -2.55 16.72 1.66
CA PRO A 181 -1.46 15.77 1.44
C PRO A 181 -1.91 14.46 2.07
N PRO A 182 -1.72 13.30 1.43
CA PRO A 182 -2.26 12.05 1.94
C PRO A 182 -2.03 12.04 3.44
N THR A 183 -3.11 12.19 4.21
CA THR A 183 -2.99 12.09 5.66
C THR A 183 -2.83 10.60 5.86
N PHE A 184 -1.61 10.13 5.60
CA PHE A 184 -1.04 9.05 6.33
C PHE A 184 -1.18 9.55 7.76
N ARG A 185 -2.27 9.16 8.43
CA ARG A 185 -2.22 9.03 9.88
C ARG A 185 -1.16 7.95 10.09
N LEU A 186 0.11 8.37 10.04
CA LEU A 186 1.11 7.85 10.95
C LEU A 186 0.38 7.91 12.29
N HIS A 187 0.01 6.74 12.81
CA HIS A 187 -0.22 6.65 14.23
C HIS A 187 0.97 7.37 14.85
N ARG A 188 0.66 8.51 15.49
CA ARG A 188 1.62 9.41 16.11
C ARG A 188 2.66 8.53 16.78
N GLU A 189 3.89 8.60 16.29
CA GLU A 189 4.97 7.81 16.83
C GLU A 189 5.03 8.06 18.33
N ALA A 190 4.88 7.00 19.14
CA ALA A 190 5.59 6.97 20.40
C ALA A 190 7.06 7.07 20.00
N ARG A 191 7.63 8.28 20.10
CA ARG A 191 9.06 8.49 19.84
C ARG A 191 9.81 7.48 20.69
N ALA A 192 10.57 6.59 20.05
CA ALA A 192 11.52 5.77 20.79
C ALA A 192 12.43 6.71 21.61
N PRO A 193 12.71 6.39 22.89
CA PRO A 193 13.54 7.24 23.73
C PRO A 193 14.90 7.42 23.06
N ARG A 194 15.30 8.67 22.87
CA ARG A 194 16.63 9.00 22.37
C ARG A 194 17.60 8.90 23.53
N ARG A 195 18.73 8.23 23.31
CA ARG A 195 19.86 8.31 24.23
C ARG A 195 20.65 9.59 23.91
N ASP A 196 21.07 10.31 24.93
CA ASP A 196 22.01 11.41 24.76
C ASP A 196 23.41 10.88 24.38
N ARG A 197 24.38 11.79 24.14
CA ARG A 197 25.77 11.42 23.82
C ARG A 197 26.48 10.64 24.95
N ARG A 198 25.85 10.50 26.12
CA ARG A 198 26.36 9.76 27.29
C ARG A 198 25.59 8.46 27.54
N GLY A 199 24.62 8.11 26.68
CA GLY A 199 23.85 6.87 26.78
C GLY A 199 22.63 6.92 27.70
N ALA A 200 22.28 8.08 28.27
CA ALA A 200 21.12 8.23 29.15
C ALA A 200 19.82 8.37 28.34
N LEU A 201 18.75 7.66 28.73
CA LEU A 201 17.43 7.79 28.09
C LEU A 201 16.86 9.20 28.36
N ILE A 202 16.57 9.94 27.31
CA ILE A 202 15.82 11.20 27.38
C ILE A 202 14.33 10.86 27.31
N PRO A 203 13.53 11.18 28.35
CA PRO A 203 12.08 10.98 28.32
C PRO A 203 11.42 11.84 27.24
N ALA A 204 10.36 11.32 26.63
CA ALA A 204 9.61 12.06 25.62
C ALA A 204 8.96 13.31 26.25
N PRO A 205 9.01 14.48 25.60
CA PRO A 205 8.31 15.66 26.12
C PRO A 205 6.80 15.43 26.08
N GLY A 206 6.15 15.52 27.24
CA GLY A 206 4.71 15.36 27.42
C GLY A 206 4.25 14.11 28.19
N ALA A 207 5.08 13.56 29.08
CA ALA A 207 4.64 12.65 30.13
C ALA A 207 4.03 13.41 31.30
#